data_AF-A0A8C3XGY5-F1
#
_entry.id   AF-A0A8C3XGY5-F1
#
_cell.length_a   1.000
_cell.length_b   1.000
_cell.length_c   1.000
_cell.angle_alpha   90.00
_cell.angle_beta   90.00
_cell.angle_gamma   90.00
#
_symmetry.space_group_name_H-M   'P 1'
#
loop_
_entity.id
_entity.type
_entity.pdbx_description
1 polymer ?
#
loop_
_entity_poly.entity_id
_entity_poly.type
_entity_poly.pdbx_seq_one_letter_code
_entity_poly.pdbx_strand_id
1 'polypeptide(L)'
;MDLYSGRLGRGDEIPLAPGAGPGALDPLRSLLHSVSSGLSVGELSEMKFLCRDKIGKRKLDAVQSGQELFDRLMERQEITKDNLELLKTLLQHIRRQDLLSQVVQFEEEELHAPHDPPDDQPDEHEKRLLNAAFAVICDNVGREWKRLMRQLGMSEVKLDRIEEAYPRKLYEQLVQALREWQKWKGKDAKVADLITALQGCQLRLVADKVEQKISQLNAGSG
;
A
#
# COMPACT_ATOMS: atom_id res chain seq x y z
N MET A 1 19.39 52.20 -33.24
CA MET A 1 19.48 51.23 -32.14
C MET A 1 18.14 51.18 -31.39
N ASP A 2 17.07 50.90 -32.12
CA ASP A 2 16.30 49.64 -32.08
C ASP A 2 16.16 48.99 -30.69
N LEU A 3 14.97 49.03 -30.07
CA LEU A 3 13.80 48.13 -30.25
C LEU A 3 13.79 46.99 -29.22
N TYR A 4 12.89 47.10 -28.23
CA TYR A 4 12.11 46.04 -27.57
C TYR A 4 11.08 46.81 -26.70
N SER A 5 9.84 47.09 -27.10
CA SER A 5 8.79 46.25 -27.67
C SER A 5 8.35 45.10 -26.75
N GLY A 6 7.22 45.33 -26.06
CA GLY A 6 6.24 44.32 -25.68
C GLY A 6 6.40 43.67 -24.30
N ARG A 7 5.39 43.81 -23.44
CA ARG A 7 4.33 42.78 -23.36
C ARG A 7 3.12 43.29 -22.56
N LEU A 8 1.98 43.28 -23.25
CA LEU A 8 0.62 43.34 -22.72
C LEU A 8 0.29 42.10 -21.87
N GLY A 9 -0.39 42.33 -20.75
CA GLY A 9 -1.66 41.66 -20.43
C GLY A 9 -1.63 40.26 -19.81
N ARG A 10 -2.74 39.99 -19.10
CA ARG A 10 -3.16 38.76 -18.38
C ARG A 10 -2.52 38.68 -16.99
N GLY A 11 -3.27 38.94 -15.93
CA GLY A 11 -4.51 38.24 -15.63
C GLY A 11 -4.09 37.09 -14.73
N ASP A 12 -4.00 37.36 -13.44
CA ASP A 12 -3.87 36.32 -12.42
C ASP A 12 -5.25 35.64 -12.30
N GLU A 13 -5.60 34.93 -13.38
CA GLU A 13 -6.62 33.89 -13.37
C GLU A 13 -6.05 32.78 -12.49
N ILE A 14 -6.59 32.70 -11.28
CA ILE A 14 -6.51 31.52 -10.43
C ILE A 14 -7.06 30.35 -11.26
N PRO A 15 -6.25 29.35 -11.67
CA PRO A 15 -6.78 28.16 -12.29
C PRO A 15 -6.84 27.09 -11.21
N LEU A 16 -7.91 27.07 -10.41
CA LEU A 16 -8.33 25.81 -9.82
C LEU A 16 -9.80 25.57 -10.15
N ALA A 17 -9.98 24.44 -10.80
CA ALA A 17 -11.08 24.11 -11.67
C ALA A 17 -12.46 24.10 -10.99
N PRO A 18 -13.52 24.32 -11.78
CA PRO A 18 -14.89 24.04 -11.39
C PRO A 18 -15.08 22.52 -11.29
N GLY A 19 -15.00 21.98 -10.08
CA GLY A 19 -15.41 20.61 -9.77
C GLY A 19 -16.94 20.50 -9.72
N ALA A 20 -17.62 20.86 -10.80
CA ALA A 20 -19.06 20.65 -10.98
C ALA A 20 -19.31 20.17 -12.41
N GLY A 21 -18.88 18.95 -12.69
CA GLY A 21 -19.42 18.16 -13.80
C GLY A 21 -20.72 17.47 -13.34
N PRO A 22 -21.84 17.62 -14.07
CA PRO A 22 -23.09 16.92 -13.75
C PRO A 22 -23.04 15.50 -14.33
N GLY A 23 -23.43 14.50 -13.53
CA GLY A 23 -24.02 13.27 -14.06
C GLY A 23 -23.14 12.04 -14.25
N ALA A 24 -21.99 11.93 -13.59
CA ALA A 24 -21.49 10.62 -13.18
C ALA A 24 -21.90 10.46 -11.72
N LEU A 25 -22.78 9.50 -11.42
CA LEU A 25 -23.16 9.19 -10.06
C LEU A 25 -21.87 8.83 -9.31
N ASP A 26 -21.37 9.74 -8.45
CA ASP A 26 -20.24 9.42 -7.57
C ASP A 26 -20.60 8.09 -6.88
N PRO A 27 -19.79 7.03 -7.03
CA PRO A 27 -20.11 5.73 -6.44
C PRO A 27 -20.34 5.86 -4.93
N LEU A 28 -19.58 6.77 -4.29
CA LEU A 28 -19.74 7.16 -2.90
C LEU A 28 -21.11 7.80 -2.62
N ARG A 29 -21.60 8.71 -3.48
CA ARG A 29 -22.92 9.32 -3.27
C ARG A 29 -24.05 8.31 -3.46
N SER A 30 -23.87 7.35 -4.36
CA SER A 30 -24.80 6.24 -4.54
C SER A 30 -24.85 5.34 -3.30
N LEU A 31 -23.69 5.01 -2.74
CA LEU A 31 -23.59 4.30 -1.47
C LEU A 31 -24.25 5.08 -0.34
N LEU A 32 -23.89 6.35 -0.16
CA LEU A 32 -24.45 7.22 0.89
C LEU A 32 -25.97 7.35 0.75
N HIS A 33 -26.48 7.40 -0.47
CA HIS A 33 -27.91 7.40 -0.73
C HIS A 33 -28.55 6.08 -0.29
N SER A 34 -27.97 4.93 -0.65
CA SER A 34 -28.43 3.60 -0.19
C SER A 34 -28.40 3.49 1.34
N VAL A 35 -27.31 3.90 1.98
CA VAL A 35 -27.16 3.95 3.43
C VAL A 35 -28.23 4.86 4.04
N SER A 36 -28.44 6.06 3.48
CA SER A 36 -29.42 7.02 3.97
C SER A 36 -30.86 6.51 3.86
N SER A 37 -31.18 5.79 2.77
CA SER A 37 -32.50 5.19 2.56
C SER A 37 -32.79 4.05 3.54
N GLY A 38 -31.74 3.39 4.04
CA GLY A 38 -31.88 2.40 5.09
C GLY A 38 -32.09 3.03 6.47
N LEU A 39 -31.67 4.27 6.71
CA LEU A 39 -31.72 4.89 8.04
C LEU A 39 -33.15 5.30 8.42
N SER A 40 -33.55 4.89 9.61
CA SER A 40 -34.79 5.26 10.27
C SER A 40 -34.66 6.64 10.95
N VAL A 41 -35.79 7.29 11.21
CA VAL A 41 -35.83 8.62 11.87
C VAL A 41 -35.16 8.59 13.26
N GLY A 42 -35.26 7.47 13.99
CA GLY A 42 -34.57 7.27 15.27
C GLY A 42 -33.05 7.20 15.11
N GLU A 43 -32.57 6.38 14.18
CA GLU A 43 -31.14 6.21 13.88
C GLU A 43 -30.51 7.52 13.37
N LEU A 44 -31.25 8.29 12.55
CA LEU A 44 -30.84 9.62 12.13
C LEU A 44 -30.69 10.59 13.30
N SER A 45 -31.58 10.51 14.29
CA SER A 45 -31.53 11.37 15.48
C SER A 45 -30.31 11.03 16.35
N GLU A 46 -29.98 9.75 16.48
CA GLU A 46 -28.75 9.29 17.14
C GLU A 46 -27.49 9.76 16.40
N MET A 47 -27.45 9.62 15.07
CA MET A 47 -26.33 10.13 14.26
C MET A 47 -26.18 11.65 14.39
N LYS A 48 -27.28 12.42 14.41
CA LYS A 48 -27.23 13.87 14.65
C LYS A 48 -26.62 14.18 16.01
N PHE A 49 -26.92 13.39 17.04
CA PHE A 49 -26.36 13.59 18.37
C PHE A 49 -24.84 13.37 18.38
N LEU A 50 -24.36 12.32 17.72
CA LEU A 50 -22.93 12.03 17.57
C LEU A 50 -22.21 13.11 16.75
N CYS A 51 -22.85 13.55 15.68
CA CYS A 51 -22.35 14.63 14.85
C CYS A 51 -22.42 15.99 15.54
N ARG A 52 -23.01 16.15 16.74
CA ARG A 52 -23.12 17.46 17.40
C ARG A 52 -21.78 18.05 17.82
N ASP A 53 -20.81 17.19 18.08
CA ASP A 53 -19.44 17.58 18.39
C ASP A 53 -18.69 18.08 17.14
N LYS A 54 -18.93 17.44 15.98
CA LYS A 54 -18.27 17.73 14.70
C LYS A 54 -18.98 18.81 13.87
N ILE A 55 -20.30 18.75 13.87
CA ILE A 55 -21.22 19.63 13.14
C ILE A 55 -21.97 20.49 14.17
N GLY A 56 -21.72 21.80 14.12
CA GLY A 56 -22.37 22.74 15.04
C GLY A 56 -23.92 22.64 15.00
N LYS A 57 -24.54 22.77 16.18
CA LYS A 57 -25.98 22.58 16.44
C LYS A 57 -26.91 23.22 15.39
N ARG A 58 -26.60 24.45 14.92
CA ARG A 58 -27.40 25.14 13.89
C ARG A 58 -27.46 24.38 12.55
N LYS A 59 -26.37 23.74 12.14
CA LYS A 59 -26.32 23.01 10.87
C LYS A 59 -27.04 21.66 10.98
N LEU A 60 -26.97 20.99 12.12
CA LEU A 60 -27.69 19.74 12.37
C LEU A 60 -29.20 19.91 12.48
N ASP A 61 -29.65 21.02 13.09
CA ASP A 61 -31.07 21.36 13.18
C ASP A 61 -31.69 21.56 11.79
N ALA A 62 -30.91 22.10 10.86
CA ALA A 62 -31.27 22.30 9.47
C ALA A 62 -31.15 21.04 8.59
N VAL A 63 -30.75 19.89 9.13
CA VAL A 63 -30.71 18.61 8.41
C VAL A 63 -32.04 17.90 8.63
N GLN A 64 -32.80 17.62 7.57
CA GLN A 64 -34.08 16.91 7.68
C GLN A 64 -33.96 15.42 7.34
N SER A 65 -32.97 15.04 6.53
CA SER A 65 -32.75 13.68 6.04
C SER A 65 -31.32 13.18 6.33
N GLY A 66 -31.13 11.84 6.31
CA GLY A 66 -29.77 11.25 6.41
C GLY A 66 -28.88 11.64 5.24
N GLN A 67 -29.46 11.82 4.05
CA GLN A 67 -28.74 12.29 2.89
C GLN A 67 -28.17 13.70 3.09
N GLU A 68 -28.96 14.65 3.59
CA GLU A 68 -28.47 15.99 3.94
C GLU A 68 -27.38 15.96 5.03
N LEU A 69 -27.44 15.00 5.96
CA LEU A 69 -26.38 14.82 6.95
C LEU A 69 -25.06 14.45 6.27
N PHE A 70 -25.11 13.47 5.37
CA PHE A 70 -23.94 13.00 4.63
C PHE A 70 -23.39 14.05 3.67
N ASP A 71 -24.26 14.76 2.95
CA ASP A 71 -23.85 15.88 2.09
C ASP A 71 -23.08 16.93 2.90
N ARG A 72 -23.56 17.32 4.09
CA ARG A 72 -22.85 18.27 4.96
C ARG A 72 -21.52 17.74 5.51
N LEU A 73 -21.41 16.43 5.70
CA LEU A 73 -20.16 15.79 6.12
C LEU A 73 -19.16 15.75 4.96
N MET A 74 -19.62 15.49 3.74
CA MET A 74 -18.80 15.57 2.54
C MET A 74 -18.35 17.00 2.23
N GLU A 75 -19.23 18.00 2.35
CA GLU A 75 -18.89 19.42 2.17
C GLU A 75 -17.76 19.87 3.12
N ARG A 76 -17.66 19.22 4.29
CA ARG A 76 -16.61 19.48 5.28
C ARG A 76 -15.37 18.60 5.11
N GLN A 77 -15.36 17.70 4.13
CA GLN A 77 -14.33 16.67 3.94
C GLN A 77 -14.15 15.73 5.14
N GLU A 78 -15.19 15.61 5.98
CA GLU A 78 -15.20 14.66 7.10
C GLU A 78 -15.52 13.24 6.64
N ILE A 79 -16.28 13.13 5.53
CA ILE A 79 -16.48 11.89 4.78
C ILE A 79 -16.00 12.16 3.37
N THR A 80 -15.01 11.41 2.92
CA THR A 80 -14.53 11.44 1.53
C THR A 80 -14.42 10.01 1.01
N LYS A 81 -14.23 9.87 -0.30
CA LYS A 81 -14.03 8.55 -0.92
C LYS A 81 -12.83 7.79 -0.33
N ASP A 82 -11.81 8.52 0.12
CA ASP A 82 -10.58 7.98 0.70
C ASP A 82 -10.66 7.87 2.24
N ASN A 83 -11.72 8.39 2.86
CA ASN A 83 -11.87 8.40 4.31
C ASN A 83 -13.34 8.25 4.73
N LEU A 84 -13.73 6.99 4.95
CA LEU A 84 -15.05 6.61 5.45
C LEU A 84 -15.02 6.26 6.94
N GLU A 85 -13.91 6.48 7.64
CA GLU A 85 -13.74 6.15 9.08
C GLU A 85 -14.82 6.80 9.96
N LEU A 86 -15.13 8.06 9.69
CA LEU A 86 -16.18 8.77 10.42
C LEU A 86 -17.55 8.14 10.16
N LEU A 87 -17.84 7.81 8.90
CA LEU A 87 -19.10 7.15 8.52
C LEU A 87 -19.22 5.79 9.21
N LYS A 88 -18.17 4.98 9.20
CA LYS A 88 -18.10 3.67 9.88
C LYS A 88 -18.32 3.81 11.38
N THR A 89 -17.67 4.79 12.02
CA THR A 89 -17.85 5.07 13.45
C THR A 89 -19.31 5.43 13.78
N LEU A 90 -19.94 6.28 12.96
CA LEU A 90 -21.34 6.65 13.13
C LEU A 90 -22.27 5.44 12.99
N LEU A 91 -22.07 4.62 11.94
CA LEU A 91 -22.86 3.41 11.68
C LEU A 91 -22.66 2.34 12.76
N GLN A 92 -21.45 2.20 13.30
CA GLN A 92 -21.14 1.30 14.39
C GLN A 92 -21.86 1.72 15.68
N HIS A 93 -21.95 3.03 15.95
CA HIS A 93 -22.60 3.54 17.15
C HIS A 93 -24.12 3.33 17.12
N ILE A 94 -24.77 3.51 15.97
CA ILE A 94 -26.19 3.18 15.81
C ILE A 94 -26.45 1.66 15.71
N ARG A 95 -25.40 0.84 15.89
CA ARG A 95 -25.42 -0.64 15.85
C ARG A 95 -25.97 -1.24 14.56
N ARG A 96 -25.91 -0.49 13.46
CA ARG A 96 -26.37 -0.93 12.14
C ARG A 96 -25.22 -1.57 11.38
N GLN A 97 -24.86 -2.77 11.81
CA GLN A 97 -23.81 -3.56 11.18
C GLN A 97 -24.10 -3.84 9.71
N ASP A 98 -25.37 -4.00 9.33
CA ASP A 98 -25.77 -4.25 7.93
C ASP A 98 -25.43 -3.08 6.99
N LEU A 99 -25.51 -1.84 7.46
CA LEU A 99 -25.10 -0.66 6.68
C LEU A 99 -23.60 -0.48 6.71
N LEU A 100 -22.96 -0.76 7.85
CA LEU A 100 -21.51 -0.69 7.98
C LEU A 100 -20.84 -1.66 7.01
N SER A 101 -21.33 -2.90 6.91
CA SER A 101 -20.81 -3.88 5.96
C SER A 101 -20.94 -3.41 4.51
N GLN A 102 -22.02 -2.72 4.14
CA GLN A 102 -22.14 -2.12 2.79
C GLN A 102 -21.10 -1.03 2.55
N VAL A 103 -20.82 -0.20 3.57
CA VAL A 103 -19.80 0.85 3.47
C VAL A 103 -18.39 0.28 3.41
N VAL A 104 -18.09 -0.74 4.21
CA VAL A 104 -16.80 -1.45 4.19
C VAL A 104 -16.62 -2.18 2.87
N GLN A 105 -17.64 -2.87 2.38
CA GLN A 105 -17.58 -3.55 1.08
C GLN A 105 -17.36 -2.55 -0.05
N PHE A 106 -18.00 -1.38 -0.02
CA PHE A 106 -17.76 -0.33 -1.00
C PHE A 106 -16.35 0.27 -0.88
N GLU A 107 -15.85 0.47 0.35
CA GLU A 107 -14.46 0.89 0.57
C GLU A 107 -13.51 -0.17 0.00
N GLU A 108 -13.71 -1.45 0.29
CA GLU A 108 -12.94 -2.57 -0.26
C GLU A 108 -13.06 -2.65 -1.78
N GLU A 109 -14.23 -2.41 -2.37
CA GLU A 109 -14.51 -2.44 -3.82
C GLU A 109 -13.90 -1.23 -4.56
N GLU A 110 -13.97 -0.02 -4.00
CA GLU A 110 -13.29 1.16 -4.55
C GLU A 110 -11.78 1.11 -4.34
N LEU A 111 -11.31 0.50 -3.24
CA LEU A 111 -9.90 0.13 -3.05
C LEU A 111 -9.47 -1.02 -3.98
N HIS A 112 -10.41 -1.81 -4.50
CA HIS A 112 -10.19 -2.84 -5.51
C HIS A 112 -10.39 -2.35 -6.96
N ALA A 113 -10.85 -1.11 -7.17
CA ALA A 113 -10.77 -0.46 -8.47
C ALA A 113 -9.29 -0.19 -8.77
N PRO A 114 -8.75 -0.60 -9.93
CA PRO A 114 -7.31 -0.59 -10.20
C PRO A 114 -6.79 0.83 -10.40
N HIS A 115 -6.49 1.53 -9.32
CA HIS A 115 -5.64 2.71 -9.33
C HIS A 115 -4.78 2.71 -8.06
N ASP A 116 -3.56 2.23 -8.28
CA ASP A 116 -2.43 2.10 -7.37
C ASP A 116 -2.41 0.88 -6.42
N PRO A 117 -1.37 0.01 -6.52
CA PRO A 117 -1.20 -1.16 -5.67
C PRO A 117 -0.91 -0.72 -4.23
N PRO A 118 -1.19 -1.57 -3.21
CA PRO A 118 -0.66 -1.38 -1.86
C PRO A 118 0.87 -1.56 -1.87
N ASP A 119 1.59 -0.53 -2.34
CA ASP A 119 3.04 -0.37 -2.25
C ASP A 119 3.40 0.04 -0.83
N ASP A 120 3.36 -0.89 0.15
CA ASP A 120 4.08 -0.69 1.43
C ASP A 120 4.30 -1.97 2.26
N GLN A 121 4.29 -3.16 1.64
CA GLN A 121 4.83 -4.38 2.28
C GLN A 121 5.61 -5.18 1.26
N PRO A 122 6.86 -5.62 1.54
CA PRO A 122 7.49 -6.63 0.71
C PRO A 122 6.56 -7.82 0.71
N ASP A 123 6.04 -8.19 -0.46
CA ASP A 123 5.03 -9.23 -0.64
C ASP A 123 5.36 -10.36 0.31
N GLU A 124 4.46 -10.72 1.23
CA GLU A 124 4.69 -11.89 2.10
C GLU A 124 5.11 -13.10 1.26
N HIS A 125 4.61 -13.15 0.04
CA HIS A 125 5.03 -14.04 -1.02
C HIS A 125 6.52 -13.90 -1.38
N GLU A 126 7.02 -12.74 -1.82
CA GLU A 126 8.44 -12.52 -2.15
C GLU A 126 9.34 -12.82 -0.95
N LYS A 127 8.92 -12.44 0.26
CA LYS A 127 9.64 -12.79 1.50
C LYS A 127 9.70 -14.30 1.72
N ARG A 128 8.62 -15.04 1.45
CA ARG A 128 8.62 -16.52 1.52
C ARG A 128 9.54 -17.11 0.45
N LEU A 129 9.54 -16.56 -0.76
CA LEU A 129 10.44 -17.00 -1.84
C LEU A 129 11.91 -16.73 -1.49
N LEU A 130 12.24 -15.54 -0.96
CA LEU A 130 13.58 -15.18 -0.51
C LEU A 130 14.07 -16.09 0.61
N ASN A 131 13.23 -16.39 1.61
CA ASN A 131 13.58 -17.33 2.67
C ASN A 131 13.83 -18.74 2.14
N ALA A 132 13.01 -19.21 1.18
CA ALA A 132 13.21 -20.51 0.55
C ALA A 132 14.52 -20.55 -0.28
N ALA A 133 14.80 -19.49 -1.04
CA ALA A 133 16.04 -19.34 -1.78
C ALA A 133 17.25 -19.32 -0.85
N PHE A 134 17.19 -18.57 0.25
CA PHE A 134 18.25 -18.53 1.25
C PHE A 134 18.55 -19.89 1.85
N ALA A 135 17.53 -20.70 2.18
CA ALA A 135 17.74 -22.04 2.68
C ALA A 135 18.55 -22.89 1.69
N VAL A 136 18.14 -22.93 0.42
CA VAL A 136 18.85 -23.68 -0.64
C VAL A 136 20.27 -23.15 -0.83
N ILE A 137 20.45 -21.83 -0.81
CA ILE A 137 21.77 -21.20 -0.93
C ILE A 137 22.66 -21.58 0.25
N CYS A 138 22.15 -21.56 1.47
CA CYS A 138 22.92 -21.90 2.67
C CYS A 138 23.35 -23.38 2.72
N ASP A 139 22.54 -24.29 2.15
CA ASP A 139 22.88 -25.71 2.02
C ASP A 139 23.90 -26.01 0.91
N ASN A 140 24.02 -25.15 -0.11
CA ASN A 140 24.79 -25.46 -1.32
C ASN A 140 25.96 -24.50 -1.59
N VAL A 141 26.01 -23.33 -0.94
CA VAL A 141 27.07 -22.32 -1.11
C VAL A 141 27.93 -22.31 0.13
N GLY A 142 29.18 -22.78 -0.01
CA GLY A 142 30.12 -22.90 1.10
C GLY A 142 31.22 -21.85 1.08
N ARG A 143 32.19 -21.99 0.18
CA ARG A 143 33.37 -21.12 0.10
C ARG A 143 33.19 -19.94 -0.85
N GLU A 144 32.20 -20.04 -1.72
CA GLU A 144 31.91 -19.13 -2.81
C GLU A 144 30.99 -17.98 -2.37
N TRP A 145 30.62 -17.91 -1.08
CA TRP A 145 29.75 -16.87 -0.54
C TRP A 145 30.29 -15.47 -0.85
N LYS A 146 31.58 -15.20 -0.66
CA LYS A 146 32.17 -13.87 -0.99
C LYS A 146 31.96 -13.49 -2.45
N ARG A 147 32.10 -14.46 -3.36
CA ARG A 147 31.93 -14.25 -4.80
C ARG A 147 30.47 -13.96 -5.13
N LEU A 148 29.53 -14.67 -4.49
CA LEU A 148 28.10 -14.40 -4.57
C LEU A 148 27.74 -13.00 -4.08
N MET A 149 28.24 -12.61 -2.90
CA MET A 149 27.95 -11.30 -2.34
C MET A 149 28.52 -10.15 -3.17
N ARG A 150 29.71 -10.35 -3.76
CA ARG A 150 30.29 -9.38 -4.71
C ARG A 150 29.42 -9.23 -5.96
N GLN A 151 28.87 -10.33 -6.49
CA GLN A 151 27.93 -10.29 -7.62
C GLN A 151 26.61 -9.58 -7.26
N LEU A 152 26.17 -9.73 -6.01
CA LEU A 152 25.02 -9.01 -5.47
C LEU A 152 25.29 -7.52 -5.19
N GLY A 153 26.49 -7.02 -5.51
CA GLY A 153 26.87 -5.61 -5.36
C GLY A 153 27.37 -5.21 -3.97
N MET A 154 27.64 -6.18 -3.08
CA MET A 154 28.17 -5.88 -1.75
C MET A 154 29.65 -5.48 -1.83
N SER A 155 30.02 -4.41 -1.12
CA SER A 155 31.40 -3.90 -1.10
C SER A 155 32.35 -4.83 -0.35
N GLU A 156 33.60 -4.90 -0.80
CA GLU A 156 34.64 -5.76 -0.20
C GLU A 156 34.82 -5.46 1.30
N VAL A 157 34.80 -4.18 1.68
CA VAL A 157 34.88 -3.75 3.09
C VAL A 157 33.80 -4.38 3.97
N LYS A 158 32.58 -4.58 3.47
CA LYS A 158 31.52 -5.27 4.22
C LYS A 158 31.78 -6.78 4.31
N LEU A 159 32.32 -7.38 3.24
CA LEU A 159 32.67 -8.80 3.21
C LEU A 159 33.80 -9.13 4.20
N ASP A 160 34.83 -8.28 4.25
CA ASP A 160 35.94 -8.42 5.19
C ASP A 160 35.46 -8.28 6.65
N ARG A 161 34.57 -7.31 6.92
CA ARG A 161 33.94 -7.17 8.25
C ARG A 161 33.17 -8.41 8.68
N ILE A 162 32.41 -9.03 7.77
CA ILE A 162 31.67 -10.27 8.05
C ILE A 162 32.64 -11.43 8.27
N GLU A 163 33.70 -11.52 7.48
CA GLU A 163 34.73 -12.56 7.66
C GLU A 163 35.42 -12.44 9.02
N GLU A 164 35.79 -11.23 9.41
CA GLU A 164 36.45 -10.94 10.69
C GLU A 164 35.51 -11.17 11.88
N ALA A 165 34.23 -10.81 11.75
CA ALA A 165 33.23 -11.03 12.80
C ALA A 165 32.88 -12.52 13.00
N TYR A 166 32.97 -13.34 11.96
CA TYR A 166 32.61 -14.76 11.99
C TYR A 166 33.72 -15.65 11.42
N PRO A 167 34.90 -15.71 12.08
CA PRO A 167 36.05 -16.42 11.55
C PRO A 167 35.80 -17.94 11.49
N ARG A 168 36.16 -18.58 10.37
CA ARG A 168 36.02 -20.04 10.11
C ARG A 168 34.59 -20.59 10.17
N LYS A 169 33.55 -19.76 10.23
CA LYS A 169 32.15 -20.19 10.20
C LYS A 169 31.51 -19.83 8.86
N LEU A 170 31.78 -20.62 7.81
CA LEU A 170 31.34 -20.33 6.44
C LEU A 170 29.81 -20.17 6.32
N TYR A 171 29.06 -21.05 7.01
CA TYR A 171 27.60 -20.98 7.04
C TYR A 171 27.11 -19.67 7.66
N GLU A 172 27.61 -19.30 8.85
CA GLU A 172 27.28 -18.02 9.49
C GLU A 172 27.70 -16.82 8.64
N GLN A 173 28.89 -16.85 8.02
CA GLN A 173 29.35 -15.78 7.13
C GLN A 173 28.37 -15.57 5.97
N LEU A 174 27.92 -16.64 5.33
CA LEU A 174 26.93 -16.58 4.26
C LEU A 174 25.57 -16.07 4.75
N VAL A 175 25.05 -16.60 5.86
CA VAL A 175 23.77 -16.16 6.44
C VAL A 175 23.81 -14.68 6.79
N GLN A 176 24.89 -14.22 7.41
CA GLN A 176 25.05 -12.82 7.79
C GLN A 176 25.19 -11.92 6.57
N ALA A 177 25.90 -12.39 5.54
CA ALA A 177 26.02 -11.64 4.31
C ALA A 177 24.68 -11.53 3.56
N LEU A 178 23.91 -12.62 3.45
CA LEU A 178 22.57 -12.60 2.85
C LEU A 178 21.61 -11.68 3.62
N ARG A 179 21.67 -11.69 4.96
CA ARG A 179 20.91 -10.76 5.80
C ARG A 179 21.31 -9.31 5.57
N GLU A 180 22.60 -9.03 5.51
CA GLU A 180 23.12 -7.68 5.27
C GLU A 180 22.76 -7.19 3.86
N TRP A 181 22.77 -8.08 2.87
CA TRP A 181 22.29 -7.79 1.53
C TRP A 181 20.79 -7.49 1.52
N GLN A 182 19.97 -8.33 2.16
CA GLN A 182 18.53 -8.11 2.26
C GLN A 182 18.23 -6.79 2.98
N LYS A 183 18.98 -6.45 4.04
CA LYS A 183 18.83 -5.19 4.78
C LYS A 183 19.23 -3.99 3.93
N TRP A 184 20.32 -4.10 3.18
CA TRP A 184 20.80 -3.03 2.31
C TRP A 184 19.88 -2.80 1.10
N LYS A 185 19.38 -3.88 0.51
CA LYS A 185 18.54 -3.85 -0.69
C LYS A 185 17.06 -3.63 -0.36
N GLY A 186 16.64 -3.97 0.84
CA GLY A 186 15.31 -3.69 1.37
C GLY A 186 14.21 -4.22 0.44
N LYS A 187 13.44 -3.29 -0.13
CA LYS A 187 12.31 -3.57 -1.04
C LYS A 187 12.71 -4.00 -2.44
N ASP A 188 13.94 -3.69 -2.86
CA ASP A 188 14.50 -4.12 -4.15
C ASP A 188 15.12 -5.53 -4.08
N ALA A 189 15.06 -6.18 -2.91
CA ALA A 189 15.52 -7.54 -2.74
C ALA A 189 14.55 -8.50 -3.44
N LYS A 190 14.95 -9.03 -4.60
CA LYS A 190 14.17 -10.05 -5.32
C LYS A 190 14.93 -11.35 -5.43
N VAL A 191 14.20 -12.45 -5.48
CA VAL A 191 14.82 -13.77 -5.70
C VAL A 191 15.47 -13.86 -7.08
N ALA A 192 14.93 -13.15 -8.07
CA ALA A 192 15.55 -13.06 -9.40
C ALA A 192 16.99 -12.54 -9.34
N ASP A 193 17.30 -11.61 -8.43
CA ASP A 193 18.67 -11.12 -8.25
C ASP A 193 19.59 -12.18 -7.66
N LEU A 194 19.08 -12.99 -6.72
CA LEU A 194 19.83 -14.12 -6.17
C LEU A 194 20.13 -15.14 -7.25
N ILE A 195 19.13 -15.49 -8.07
CA ILE A 195 19.28 -16.41 -9.20
C ILE A 195 20.33 -15.88 -10.19
N THR A 196 20.23 -14.60 -10.56
CA THR A 196 21.17 -13.95 -11.49
C THR A 196 22.59 -13.95 -10.93
N ALA A 197 22.76 -13.64 -9.64
CA ALA A 197 24.06 -13.67 -8.98
C ALA A 197 24.65 -15.09 -8.87
N LEU A 198 23.81 -16.10 -8.59
CA LEU A 198 24.21 -17.51 -8.57
C LEU A 198 24.68 -17.97 -9.96
N GLN A 199 23.97 -17.59 -11.02
CA GLN A 199 24.35 -17.88 -12.41
C GLN A 199 25.69 -17.22 -12.78
N GLY A 200 25.92 -15.97 -12.35
CA GLY A 200 27.21 -15.27 -12.50
C GLY A 200 28.35 -15.90 -11.70
N CYS A 201 28.04 -16.62 -10.62
CA CYS A 201 29.01 -17.32 -9.78
C CYS A 201 29.37 -18.74 -10.27
N GLN A 202 28.91 -19.18 -11.45
CA GLN A 202 28.99 -20.57 -11.92
C GLN A 202 28.25 -21.59 -11.03
N LEU A 203 27.40 -21.12 -10.12
CA LEU A 203 26.55 -21.95 -9.26
C LEU A 203 25.22 -22.23 -9.97
N ARG A 204 25.27 -22.60 -11.26
CA ARG A 204 24.08 -22.84 -12.09
C ARG A 204 23.18 -23.94 -11.50
N LEU A 205 23.80 -24.97 -10.93
CA LEU A 205 23.07 -26.05 -10.25
C LEU A 205 22.31 -25.56 -9.01
N VAL A 206 22.85 -24.56 -8.30
CA VAL A 206 22.18 -23.97 -7.14
C VAL A 206 21.07 -23.03 -7.59
N ALA A 207 21.30 -22.25 -8.65
CA ALA A 207 20.28 -21.41 -9.26
C ALA A 207 19.06 -22.24 -9.72
N ASP A 208 19.30 -23.35 -10.43
CA ASP A 208 18.25 -24.26 -10.89
C ASP A 208 17.47 -24.88 -9.71
N LYS A 209 18.17 -25.32 -8.65
CA LYS A 209 17.52 -25.79 -7.41
C LYS A 209 16.67 -24.70 -6.73
N VAL A 210 17.15 -23.46 -6.70
CA VAL A 210 16.43 -22.32 -6.14
C VAL A 210 15.17 -22.05 -6.97
N GLU A 211 15.29 -21.98 -8.30
CA GLU A 211 14.16 -21.83 -9.23
C GLU A 211 13.13 -22.96 -9.06
N GLN A 212 13.58 -24.21 -9.03
CA GLN A 212 12.71 -25.37 -8.84
C GLN A 212 11.97 -25.30 -7.50
N LYS A 213 12.64 -24.85 -6.42
CA LYS A 213 12.03 -24.70 -5.10
C LYS A 213 10.95 -23.61 -5.10
N ILE A 214 11.18 -22.50 -5.80
CA ILE A 214 10.22 -21.40 -5.96
C ILE A 214 9.01 -21.86 -6.79
N SER A 215 9.24 -22.56 -7.90
CA SER A 215 8.15 -23.09 -8.73
C SER A 215 7.23 -24.04 -7.95
N GLN A 216 7.78 -24.88 -7.06
CA GLN A 216 6.99 -25.75 -6.20
C GLN A 216 6.12 -24.98 -5.20
N LEU A 217 6.66 -23.91 -4.60
CA LEU A 217 5.91 -23.05 -3.67
C LEU A 217 4.74 -22.34 -4.37
N ASN A 218 4.97 -21.91 -5.62
CA ASN A 218 3.92 -21.27 -6.43
C ASN A 218 2.85 -22.28 -6.89
N ALA A 219 3.22 -23.53 -7.19
CA ALA A 219 2.30 -24.57 -7.65
C ALA A 219 1.45 -25.21 -6.54
N GLY A 220 1.89 -25.15 -5.28
CA GLY A 220 1.19 -25.74 -4.13
C GLY A 220 0.15 -24.82 -3.46
N SER A 221 -0.06 -23.61 -3.98
CA SER A 221 -1.01 -22.61 -3.43
C SER A 221 -2.33 -22.52 -4.22
N GLY A 222 -2.63 -23.50 -5.06
CA GLY A 222 -3.85 -23.57 -5.89
C GLY A 222 -4.83 -24.63 -5.41
#